data_AF-A0A938FZG0-F1
#
_entry.id   AF-A0A938FZG0-F1
#
_cell.length_a   1.000
_cell.length_b   1.000
_cell.length_c   1.000
_cell.angle_alpha   90.00
_cell.angle_beta   90.00
_cell.angle_gamma   90.00
#
_symmetry.space_group_name_H-M   'P 1'
#
loop_
_entity.id
_entity.type
_entity.pdbx_description
1 polymer ?
#
loop_
_entity_poly.entity_id
_entity_poly.type
_entity_poly.pdbx_seq_one_letter_code
_entity_poly.pdbx_strand_id
1 'polypeptide(L)'
;MSSGRSSLVVPAVASVWIIWGSTYLGIEIGLETLPPFFMQGSRFVLASVLVLAWLKWRGTPWPTWRQTRNASVIGDMLLIGGLGLVALAVLYLVTFGSIIAFTAFTYLIATVRPPLAMSHAYVNPLIAVVLGVLFADESVSSNMAVALPVILVGVAIVTNASRLVQSDT
;
A
#
# COMPACT_ATOMS: atom_id res chain seq x y z
N MET A 1 11.39 13.55 30.46
CA MET A 1 10.01 13.90 30.05
C MET A 1 9.73 13.30 28.65
N SER A 2 9.21 12.08 28.53
CA SER A 2 8.77 11.51 27.22
C SER A 2 7.82 10.29 27.30
N SER A 3 7.35 9.88 28.48
CA SER A 3 6.51 8.68 28.66
C SER A 3 5.08 8.80 28.10
N GLY A 4 4.61 10.00 27.76
CA GLY A 4 3.22 10.25 27.33
C GLY A 4 2.92 10.04 25.83
N ARG A 5 3.93 9.95 24.94
CA ARG A 5 3.68 9.79 23.49
C ARG A 5 3.48 8.33 23.05
N SER A 6 3.94 7.35 23.83
CA SER A 6 3.92 5.93 23.47
C SER A 6 2.52 5.30 23.53
N SER A 7 1.67 5.72 24.47
CA SER A 7 0.33 5.16 24.64
C SER A 7 -0.63 5.44 23.47
N LEU A 8 -0.34 6.47 22.67
CA LEU A 8 -1.13 6.83 21.49
C LEU A 8 -0.68 6.10 20.21
N VAL A 9 0.50 5.46 20.21
CA VAL A 9 1.04 4.80 19.02
C VAL A 9 0.17 3.61 18.62
N VAL A 10 -0.14 2.72 19.56
CA VAL A 10 -0.97 1.53 19.32
C VAL A 10 -2.36 1.88 18.79
N PRO A 11 -3.16 2.76 19.44
CA PRO A 11 -4.47 3.13 18.92
C PRO A 11 -4.39 3.92 17.60
N ALA A 12 -3.34 4.71 17.36
CA ALA A 12 -3.15 5.39 16.07
C ALA A 12 -2.90 4.37 14.95
N VAL A 13 -2.00 3.40 15.16
CA VAL A 13 -1.72 2.32 14.20
C VAL A 13 -2.98 1.48 13.94
N ALA A 14 -3.69 1.09 15.00
CA ALA A 14 -4.93 0.34 14.87
C ALA A 14 -6.02 1.13 14.09
N SER A 15 -6.13 2.43 14.34
CA SER A 15 -7.05 3.31 13.60
C SER A 15 -6.69 3.35 12.12
N VAL A 16 -5.40 3.47 11.78
CA VAL A 16 -4.95 3.42 10.39
C VAL A 16 -5.31 2.07 9.78
N TRP A 17 -4.99 0.95 10.44
CA TRP A 17 -5.30 -0.39 9.92
C TRP A 17 -6.79 -0.60 9.66
N ILE A 18 -7.65 -0.17 10.57
CA ILE A 18 -9.10 -0.35 10.43
C ILE A 18 -9.67 0.57 9.35
N ILE A 19 -9.29 1.85 9.36
CA ILE A 19 -9.83 2.84 8.40
C ILE A 19 -9.29 2.58 6.98
N TRP A 20 -7.99 2.31 6.84
CA TRP A 20 -7.40 1.96 5.53
C TRP A 20 -7.73 0.53 5.09
N GLY A 21 -7.87 -0.42 6.01
CA GLY A 21 -8.27 -1.78 5.68
C GLY A 21 -9.71 -1.83 5.16
N SER A 22 -10.64 -1.18 5.86
CA SER A 22 -12.06 -1.13 5.45
C SER A 22 -12.30 -0.37 4.16
N THR A 23 -11.40 0.52 3.73
CA THR A 23 -11.55 1.23 2.45
C THR A 23 -11.40 0.30 1.25
N TYR A 24 -10.67 -0.82 1.35
CA TYR A 24 -10.63 -1.82 0.28
C TYR A 24 -12.01 -2.44 0.02
N LEU A 25 -12.73 -2.81 1.09
CA LEU A 25 -14.09 -3.30 0.99
C LEU A 25 -15.03 -2.24 0.38
N GLY A 26 -14.88 -0.98 0.81
CA GLY A 26 -15.63 0.13 0.23
C GLY A 26 -15.35 0.34 -1.27
N ILE A 27 -14.09 0.16 -1.71
CA ILE A 27 -13.69 0.23 -3.11
C ILE A 27 -14.31 -0.91 -3.92
N GLU A 28 -14.23 -2.13 -3.43
CA GLU A 28 -14.81 -3.31 -4.08
C GLU A 28 -16.31 -3.10 -4.34
N ILE A 29 -17.07 -2.74 -3.30
CA ILE A 29 -18.51 -2.47 -3.41
C ILE A 29 -18.80 -1.25 -4.32
N GLY A 30 -17.97 -0.21 -4.23
CA GLY A 30 -18.15 1.00 -5.05
C GLY A 30 -17.92 0.75 -6.54
N LEU A 31 -16.97 -0.12 -6.89
CA LEU A 31 -16.66 -0.47 -8.28
C LEU A 31 -17.75 -1.30 -8.97
N GLU A 32 -18.59 -2.00 -8.20
CA GLU A 32 -19.76 -2.69 -8.74
C GLU A 32 -20.83 -1.72 -9.29
N THR A 33 -20.83 -0.48 -8.81
CA THR A 33 -21.92 0.48 -9.05
C THR A 33 -21.47 1.76 -9.74
N LEU A 34 -20.21 2.18 -9.59
CA LEU A 34 -19.71 3.46 -10.07
C LEU A 34 -18.40 3.31 -10.85
N PRO A 35 -18.21 4.06 -11.95
CA PRO A 35 -16.91 4.14 -12.61
C PRO A 35 -15.80 4.62 -11.64
N PRO A 36 -14.58 4.06 -11.71
CA PRO A 36 -13.50 4.33 -10.75
C PRO A 36 -13.22 5.82 -10.54
N PHE A 37 -13.20 6.61 -11.61
CA PHE A 37 -12.94 8.05 -11.54
C PHE A 37 -14.05 8.83 -10.82
N PHE A 38 -15.30 8.44 -11.05
CA PHE A 38 -16.45 9.09 -10.41
C PHE A 38 -16.51 8.75 -8.92
N MET A 39 -16.25 7.49 -8.57
CA MET A 39 -16.12 7.03 -7.19
C MET A 39 -15.01 7.77 -6.45
N GLN A 40 -13.84 7.97 -7.07
CA GLN A 40 -12.75 8.71 -6.44
C GLN A 40 -13.08 10.20 -6.28
N GLY A 41 -13.66 10.83 -7.30
CA GLY A 41 -14.07 12.24 -7.23
C GLY A 41 -15.08 12.52 -6.12
N SER A 42 -16.11 11.67 -5.98
CA SER A 42 -17.17 11.85 -4.99
C SER A 42 -16.64 11.78 -3.55
N ARG A 43 -15.68 10.89 -3.25
CA ARG A 43 -15.08 10.79 -1.90
C ARG A 43 -14.35 12.07 -1.49
N PHE A 44 -13.61 12.69 -2.42
CA PHE A 44 -12.85 13.92 -2.13
C PHE A 44 -13.77 15.12 -1.97
N VAL A 45 -14.84 15.20 -2.77
CA VAL A 45 -15.88 16.22 -2.62
C VAL A 45 -16.58 16.06 -1.28
N LEU A 46 -17.00 14.84 -0.93
CA LEU A 46 -17.64 14.55 0.35
C LEU A 46 -16.73 14.89 1.53
N ALA A 47 -15.48 14.45 1.51
CA ALA A 47 -14.49 14.80 2.54
C ALA A 47 -14.29 16.32 2.65
N SER A 48 -14.20 17.02 1.52
CA SER A 48 -14.07 18.49 1.50
C SER A 48 -15.28 19.18 2.13
N VAL A 49 -16.49 18.72 1.79
CA VAL A 49 -17.75 19.24 2.37
C VAL A 49 -17.79 18.98 3.88
N LEU A 50 -17.45 17.76 4.33
CA LEU A 50 -17.45 17.40 5.74
C LEU A 50 -16.45 18.24 6.54
N VAL A 51 -15.24 18.47 6.00
CA VAL A 51 -14.23 19.31 6.64
C VAL A 51 -14.69 20.78 6.69
N LEU A 52 -15.26 21.31 5.61
CA LEU A 52 -15.78 22.68 5.60
C LEU A 52 -16.96 22.86 6.57
N ALA A 53 -17.85 21.88 6.64
CA ALA A 53 -18.94 21.85 7.61
C ALA A 53 -18.41 21.81 9.05
N TRP A 54 -17.39 21.00 9.31
CA TRP A 54 -16.71 20.92 10.60
C TRP A 54 -16.03 22.25 11.00
N LEU A 55 -15.32 22.89 10.07
CA LEU A 55 -14.69 24.19 10.31
C LEU A 55 -15.72 25.28 10.60
N LYS A 56 -16.83 25.28 9.85
CA LYS A 56 -17.97 26.16 10.11
C LYS A 56 -18.56 25.92 11.49
N TRP A 57 -18.74 24.66 11.88
CA TRP A 57 -19.26 24.30 13.20
C TRP A 57 -18.33 24.75 14.34
N ARG A 58 -17.01 24.69 14.12
CA ARG A 58 -15.99 25.15 15.08
C ARG A 58 -15.84 26.68 15.15
N GLY A 59 -16.63 27.44 14.40
CA GLY A 59 -16.55 28.90 14.35
C GLY A 59 -15.23 29.42 13.75
N THR A 60 -14.54 28.59 12.98
CA THR A 60 -13.26 28.98 12.37
C THR A 60 -13.53 29.97 11.22
N PRO A 61 -12.74 31.05 11.06
CA PRO A 61 -12.90 31.97 9.95
C PRO A 61 -12.91 31.22 8.61
N TRP A 62 -13.84 31.61 7.72
CA TRP A 62 -13.99 30.92 6.44
C TRP A 62 -12.68 30.98 5.64
N PRO A 63 -12.24 29.89 5.00
CA PRO A 63 -10.98 29.87 4.29
C PRO A 63 -10.93 30.94 3.21
N THR A 64 -9.84 31.71 3.20
CA THR A 64 -9.61 32.76 2.21
C THR A 64 -9.36 32.15 0.83
N TRP A 65 -9.61 32.92 -0.23
CA TRP A 65 -9.34 32.49 -1.61
C TRP A 65 -7.89 32.04 -1.83
N ARG A 66 -6.93 32.70 -1.17
CA ARG A 66 -5.52 32.29 -1.20
C ARG A 66 -5.30 30.92 -0.56
N GLN A 67 -6.00 30.64 0.55
CA GLN A 67 -5.87 29.38 1.27
C GLN A 67 -6.54 28.22 0.53
N THR A 68 -7.72 28.43 -0.06
CA THR A 68 -8.36 27.43 -0.93
C THR A 68 -7.54 27.17 -2.18
N ARG A 69 -7.06 28.21 -2.87
CA ARG A 69 -6.19 28.03 -4.05
C ARG A 69 -4.92 27.25 -3.70
N ASN A 70 -4.24 27.61 -2.61
CA ASN A 70 -3.01 26.91 -2.21
C ASN A 70 -3.31 25.45 -1.79
N ALA A 71 -4.43 25.20 -1.10
CA ALA A 71 -4.85 23.85 -0.75
C ALA A 71 -5.24 23.02 -1.98
N SER A 72 -5.88 23.62 -2.98
CA SER A 72 -6.18 22.98 -4.26
C SER A 72 -4.91 22.61 -5.00
N VAL A 73 -3.92 23.52 -5.10
CA VAL A 73 -2.63 23.22 -5.74
C VAL A 73 -1.93 22.05 -5.02
N ILE A 74 -1.91 22.04 -3.69
CA ILE A 74 -1.34 20.92 -2.92
C ILE A 74 -2.13 19.63 -3.15
N GLY A 75 -3.47 19.70 -3.16
CA GLY A 75 -4.35 18.57 -3.42
C GLY A 75 -4.14 17.97 -4.81
N ASP A 76 -4.04 18.82 -5.83
CA ASP A 76 -3.79 18.42 -7.23
C ASP A 76 -2.40 17.83 -7.38
N MET A 77 -1.38 18.39 -6.73
CA MET A 77 -0.03 17.80 -6.71
C MET A 77 -0.02 16.44 -6.00
N LEU A 78 -0.77 16.25 -4.92
CA LEU A 78 -0.88 14.96 -4.26
C LEU A 78 -1.70 13.95 -5.09
N LEU A 79 -2.73 14.40 -5.81
CA LEU A 79 -3.57 13.53 -6.64
C LEU A 79 -2.84 13.12 -7.93
N ILE A 80 -2.31 14.09 -8.68
CA ILE A 80 -1.60 13.85 -9.95
C ILE A 80 -0.19 13.31 -9.69
N GLY A 81 0.53 13.90 -8.75
CA GLY A 81 1.84 13.39 -8.35
C GLY A 81 1.72 12.02 -7.70
N GLY A 82 0.87 11.85 -6.68
CA GLY A 82 0.71 10.57 -6.01
C GLY A 82 0.11 9.50 -6.93
N LEU A 83 -1.16 9.66 -7.33
CA LEU A 83 -1.86 8.63 -8.11
C LEU A 83 -1.42 8.58 -9.57
N GLY A 84 -1.05 9.71 -10.17
CA GLY A 84 -0.57 9.75 -11.55
C GLY A 84 0.83 9.17 -11.72
N LEU A 85 1.77 9.40 -10.78
CA LEU A 85 3.06 8.68 -10.80
C LEU A 85 2.88 7.19 -10.52
N VAL A 86 1.94 6.79 -9.66
CA VAL A 86 1.58 5.38 -9.48
C VAL A 86 1.06 4.79 -10.79
N ALA A 87 0.20 5.49 -11.53
CA ALA A 87 -0.28 5.02 -12.84
C ALA A 87 0.85 4.88 -13.86
N LEU A 88 1.82 5.81 -13.90
CA LEU A 88 3.01 5.71 -14.75
C LEU A 88 3.95 4.58 -14.30
N ALA A 89 4.12 4.38 -12.99
CA ALA A 89 4.89 3.27 -12.43
C ALA A 89 4.22 1.93 -12.77
N VAL A 90 2.90 1.85 -12.69
CA VAL A 90 2.13 0.67 -13.13
C VAL A 90 2.30 0.47 -14.63
N LEU A 91 2.21 1.51 -15.47
CA LEU A 91 2.43 1.37 -16.91
C LEU A 91 3.84 0.87 -17.23
N TYR A 92 4.86 1.40 -16.54
CA TYR A 92 6.24 0.93 -16.64
C TYR A 92 6.39 -0.52 -16.20
N LEU A 93 5.80 -0.88 -15.05
CA LEU A 93 5.82 -2.25 -14.53
C LEU A 93 5.08 -3.21 -15.45
N VAL A 94 3.94 -2.83 -16.03
CA VAL A 94 3.14 -3.66 -16.95
C VAL A 94 3.83 -3.85 -18.29
N THR A 95 4.61 -2.87 -18.74
CA THR A 95 5.32 -2.95 -20.03
C THR A 95 6.69 -3.59 -19.83
N PHE A 96 7.63 -2.87 -19.24
CA PHE A 96 9.01 -3.31 -19.11
C PHE A 96 9.20 -4.33 -17.99
N GLY A 97 8.59 -4.08 -16.83
CA GLY A 97 8.67 -4.98 -15.68
C GLY A 97 8.08 -6.36 -15.98
N SER A 98 6.89 -6.41 -16.60
CA SER A 98 6.20 -7.65 -16.92
C SER A 98 6.85 -8.35 -18.11
N ILE A 99 7.33 -7.69 -19.15
CA ILE A 99 8.03 -8.41 -20.24
C ILE A 99 9.21 -9.19 -19.67
N ILE A 100 10.07 -8.55 -18.87
CA ILE A 100 11.26 -9.21 -18.31
C ILE A 100 10.85 -10.25 -17.26
N ALA A 101 10.01 -9.89 -16.28
CA ALA A 101 9.64 -10.77 -15.19
C ALA A 101 8.78 -11.96 -15.67
N PHE A 102 7.83 -11.74 -16.58
CA PHE A 102 6.99 -12.78 -17.14
C PHE A 102 7.77 -13.71 -18.06
N THR A 103 8.69 -13.18 -18.89
CA THR A 103 9.57 -14.02 -19.73
C THR A 103 10.49 -14.87 -18.86
N ALA A 104 11.09 -14.28 -17.82
CA ALA A 104 11.91 -15.03 -16.87
C ALA A 104 11.10 -16.08 -16.09
N PHE A 105 9.88 -15.74 -15.65
CA PHE A 105 9.02 -16.65 -14.90
C PHE A 105 8.53 -17.81 -15.77
N THR A 106 8.11 -17.55 -17.01
CA THR A 106 7.68 -18.58 -17.97
C THR A 106 8.83 -19.51 -18.36
N TYR A 107 10.03 -18.96 -18.57
CA TYR A 107 11.25 -19.75 -18.73
C TYR A 107 11.53 -20.62 -17.49
N LEU A 108 11.39 -20.05 -16.29
CA LEU A 108 11.67 -20.74 -15.04
C LEU A 108 10.72 -21.92 -14.82
N ILE A 109 9.41 -21.75 -14.97
CA ILE A 109 8.46 -22.87 -14.83
C ILE A 109 8.61 -23.93 -15.93
N ALA A 110 9.14 -23.56 -17.10
CA ALA A 110 9.46 -24.50 -18.17
C ALA A 110 10.76 -25.29 -17.91
N THR A 111 11.68 -24.73 -17.12
CA THR A 111 13.04 -25.28 -16.92
C THR A 111 13.23 -25.94 -15.56
N VAL A 112 12.53 -25.47 -14.52
CA VAL A 112 12.66 -25.98 -13.15
C VAL A 112 11.31 -26.41 -12.58
N ARG A 113 11.36 -27.20 -11.52
CA ARG A 113 10.16 -27.65 -10.80
C ARG A 113 9.40 -26.43 -10.27
N PRO A 114 8.06 -26.33 -10.43
CA PRO A 114 7.25 -25.20 -9.97
C PRO A 114 7.49 -24.75 -8.51
N PRO A 115 7.79 -25.64 -7.54
CA PRO A 115 8.13 -25.22 -6.17
C PRO A 115 9.35 -24.30 -6.06
N LEU A 116 10.33 -24.44 -6.96
CA LEU A 116 11.51 -23.56 -7.02
C LEU A 116 11.12 -22.19 -7.59
N ALA A 117 10.26 -22.12 -8.60
CA ALA A 117 9.76 -20.85 -9.12
C ALA A 117 8.93 -20.08 -8.07
N MET A 118 8.18 -20.79 -7.22
CA MET A 118 7.42 -20.19 -6.12
C MET A 118 8.30 -19.78 -4.93
N SER A 119 9.60 -20.11 -4.91
CA SER A 119 10.50 -19.68 -3.84
C SER A 119 10.70 -18.16 -3.76
N HIS A 120 10.34 -17.42 -4.83
CA HIS A 120 10.40 -15.97 -4.86
C HIS A 120 9.65 -15.29 -3.69
N ALA A 121 8.57 -15.91 -3.17
CA ALA A 121 7.83 -15.40 -2.03
C ALA A 121 8.68 -15.30 -0.75
N TYR A 122 9.68 -16.16 -0.59
CA TYR A 122 10.63 -16.14 0.53
C TYR A 122 11.80 -15.18 0.27
N VAL A 123 12.17 -15.02 -1.00
CA VAL A 123 13.31 -14.20 -1.41
C VAL A 123 12.96 -12.72 -1.41
N ASN A 124 11.71 -12.35 -1.74
CA ASN A 124 11.27 -10.96 -1.83
C ASN A 124 11.49 -10.15 -0.53
N PRO A 125 11.08 -10.61 0.67
CA PRO A 125 11.36 -9.90 1.92
C PRO A 125 12.85 -9.73 2.19
N LEU A 126 13.67 -10.72 1.84
CA LEU A 126 15.12 -10.65 2.02
C LEU A 126 15.76 -9.61 1.10
N ILE A 127 15.36 -9.59 -0.18
CA ILE A 127 15.82 -8.58 -1.13
C ILE A 127 15.38 -7.18 -0.68
N ALA A 128 14.16 -7.02 -0.19
CA ALA A 128 13.69 -5.73 0.33
C ALA A 128 14.57 -5.22 1.49
N VAL A 129 14.91 -6.08 2.45
CA VAL A 129 15.82 -5.73 3.56
C VAL A 129 17.21 -5.38 3.04
N VAL A 130 17.78 -6.19 2.15
CA VAL A 130 19.12 -5.92 1.58
C VAL A 130 19.14 -4.60 0.83
N LEU A 131 18.12 -4.30 0.02
CA LEU A 131 18.02 -3.03 -0.69
C LEU A 131 17.82 -1.85 0.28
N GLY A 132 17.03 -2.02 1.35
CA GLY A 132 16.86 -1.01 2.40
C GLY A 132 18.19 -0.68 3.09
N VAL A 133 18.98 -1.70 3.43
CA VAL A 133 20.31 -1.50 4.02
C VAL A 133 21.28 -0.84 3.03
N LEU A 134 21.28 -1.26 1.77
CA LEU A 134 22.25 -0.78 0.78
C LEU A 134 21.92 0.62 0.22
N PHE A 135 20.64 0.94 0.04
CA PHE A 135 20.21 2.15 -0.67
C PHE A 135 19.44 3.15 0.19
N ALA A 136 18.85 2.72 1.31
CA ALA A 136 18.10 3.59 2.22
C ALA A 136 18.82 3.84 3.57
N ASP A 137 20.08 3.38 3.70
CA ASP A 137 20.92 3.51 4.91
C ASP A 137 20.25 2.95 6.18
N GLU A 138 19.41 1.91 6.00
CA GLU A 138 18.73 1.26 7.11
C GLU A 138 19.71 0.40 7.93
N SER A 139 19.79 0.64 9.23
CA SER A 139 20.54 -0.22 10.15
C SER A 139 19.70 -1.42 10.56
N VAL A 140 20.28 -2.62 10.47
CA VAL A 140 19.61 -3.86 10.89
C VAL A 140 19.46 -3.87 12.41
N SER A 141 18.31 -3.42 12.88
CA SER A 141 17.90 -3.47 14.28
C SER A 141 17.71 -4.92 14.75
N SER A 142 17.99 -5.20 16.03
CA SER A 142 17.69 -6.49 16.66
C SER A 142 16.21 -6.89 16.51
N ASN A 143 15.30 -5.91 16.46
CA ASN A 143 13.87 -6.16 16.22
C ASN A 143 13.62 -6.67 14.81
N MET A 144 14.34 -6.14 13.82
CA MET A 144 14.23 -6.56 12.41
C MET A 144 14.80 -7.96 12.22
N ALA A 145 15.89 -8.28 12.92
CA ALA A 145 16.49 -9.61 12.92
C ALA A 145 15.55 -10.70 13.47
N VAL A 146 14.63 -10.35 14.37
CA VAL A 146 13.59 -11.28 14.87
C VAL A 146 12.34 -11.27 13.98
N ALA A 147 11.92 -10.10 13.51
CA ALA A 147 10.72 -9.97 12.68
C ALA A 147 10.86 -10.66 11.31
N LEU A 148 12.04 -10.62 10.68
CA LEU A 148 12.28 -11.23 9.38
C LEU A 148 12.06 -12.76 9.39
N PRO A 149 12.65 -13.55 10.31
CA PRO A 149 12.32 -14.97 10.47
C PRO A 149 10.82 -15.23 10.69
N VAL A 150 10.16 -14.43 11.52
CA VAL A 150 8.71 -14.60 11.79
C VAL A 150 7.89 -14.41 10.52
N ILE A 151 8.20 -13.38 9.72
CA ILE A 151 7.55 -13.15 8.42
C ILE A 151 7.81 -14.32 7.47
N LEU A 152 9.06 -14.79 7.37
CA LEU A 152 9.42 -15.91 6.49
C LEU A 152 8.71 -17.21 6.89
N VAL A 153 8.56 -17.49 8.18
CA VAL A 153 7.77 -18.62 8.69
C VAL A 153 6.29 -18.45 8.34
N GLY A 154 5.73 -17.25 8.51
CA GLY A 154 4.34 -16.98 8.11
C GLY A 154 4.11 -17.22 6.62
N VAL A 155 5.00 -16.71 5.77
CA VAL A 155 4.98 -16.98 4.31
C VAL A 155 5.12 -18.47 4.02
N ALA A 156 5.96 -19.19 4.78
CA ALA A 156 6.14 -20.64 4.64
C ALA A 156 4.84 -21.41 4.87
N ILE A 157 4.14 -21.07 5.96
CA ILE A 157 2.87 -21.72 6.31
C ILE A 157 1.84 -21.49 5.20
N VAL A 158 1.68 -20.25 4.73
CA VAL A 158 0.69 -19.91 3.70
C VAL A 158 1.00 -20.56 2.35
N THR A 159 2.27 -20.51 1.92
CA THR A 159 2.67 -21.11 0.63
C THR A 159 2.64 -22.63 0.66
N ASN A 160 2.87 -23.27 1.81
CA ASN A 160 2.73 -24.72 1.92
C ASN A 160 1.26 -25.15 2.04
N ALA A 161 0.42 -24.38 2.74
CA ALA A 161 -1.02 -24.64 2.81
C ALA A 161 -1.70 -24.53 1.44
N SER A 162 -1.36 -23.53 0.64
CA SER A 162 -1.89 -23.36 -0.73
C SER A 162 -1.48 -24.49 -1.68
N ARG A 163 -0.30 -25.10 -1.48
CA ARG A 163 0.12 -26.29 -2.25
C ARG A 163 -0.73 -27.52 -1.97
N LEU A 164 -1.12 -27.73 -0.71
CA LEU A 164 -1.95 -28.86 -0.30
C LEU A 164 -3.36 -28.76 -0.89
N VAL A 165 -3.93 -27.55 -0.96
CA VAL A 165 -5.25 -27.33 -1.56
C VAL A 165 -5.25 -27.58 -3.07
N GLN A 166 -4.16 -27.25 -3.78
CA GLN A 166 -4.04 -27.48 -5.23
C GLN A 166 -3.77 -28.96 -5.60
N SER A 167 -3.27 -29.79 -4.68
CA SER A 167 -3.09 -31.22 -4.95
C SER A 167 -4.37 -32.04 -4.84
N ASP A 168 -5.42 -31.48 -4.22
CA ASP A 168 -6.71 -32.13 -3.99
C ASP A 168 -7.77 -31.80 -5.07
N THR A 169 -7.44 -30.94 -6.05
CA THR A 169 -8.29 -30.56 -7.20
C THR A 169 -7.70 -31.06 -8.51
#